data_AF-A0A2C9V0T6-F1
#
_entry.id   AF-A0A2C9V0T6-F1
#
_cell.length_a   1.000
_cell.length_b   1.000
_cell.length_c   1.000
_cell.angle_alpha   90.00
_cell.angle_beta   90.00
_cell.angle_gamma   90.00
#
_symmetry.space_group_name_H-M   'P 1'
#
loop_
_entity.id
_entity.type
_entity.pdbx_description
1 polymer ?
#
loop_
_entity_poly.entity_id
_entity_poly.type
_entity_poly.pdbx_seq_one_letter_code
_entity_poly.pdbx_strand_id
1 'polypeptide(L)'
;MPWIIVDDFNELLRSHEKRGILGHPSYLSNQFQQVWLDLYLQDLGYVGTQFTWEKWRGTDRWVEEWLDRAVASRSWISWFGAAKIYHISHTSSDHIPIFLDLRKFVPKVQTKNFKFQNHWSYEEECGRLV
;
A
#
# COMPACT_ATOMS: atom_id res chain seq x y z
N MET A 1 -10.26 8.98 21.26
CA MET A 1 -8.83 8.59 21.30
C MET A 1 -8.41 8.12 19.92
N PRO A 2 -7.33 8.65 19.34
CA PRO A 2 -6.80 8.18 18.05
C PRO A 2 -6.12 6.82 18.23
N TRP A 3 -6.46 5.87 17.36
CA TRP A 3 -5.88 4.52 17.36
C TRP A 3 -5.88 3.93 15.94
N ILE A 4 -4.99 2.96 15.74
CA ILE A 4 -4.78 2.20 14.52
C ILE A 4 -4.55 0.74 14.89
N ILE A 5 -4.99 -0.18 14.04
CA ILE A 5 -4.70 -1.60 14.08
C ILE A 5 -3.97 -1.93 12.79
N VAL A 6 -2.81 -2.60 12.91
CA VAL A 6 -2.01 -3.09 11.80
C VAL A 6 -1.77 -4.56 12.08
N ASP A 7 -2.44 -5.44 11.34
CA ASP A 7 -2.47 -6.86 11.66
C ASP A 7 -2.80 -7.73 10.45
N ASP A 8 -2.57 -9.03 10.60
CA ASP A 8 -3.10 -10.09 9.74
C ASP A 8 -4.49 -10.49 10.25
N PHE A 9 -5.52 -10.11 9.50
CA PHE A 9 -6.89 -10.38 9.91
C PHE A 9 -7.35 -11.80 9.60
N ASN A 10 -6.64 -12.54 8.73
CA ASN A 10 -7.03 -13.86 8.22
C ASN A 10 -8.48 -13.93 7.65
N GLU A 11 -9.06 -12.80 7.27
CA GLU A 11 -10.41 -12.70 6.75
C GLU A 11 -10.49 -11.71 5.59
N LEU A 12 -11.35 -12.04 4.62
CA LEU A 12 -11.57 -11.22 3.44
C LEU A 12 -12.82 -10.36 3.65
N LEU A 13 -12.74 -9.07 3.29
CA LEU A 13 -13.89 -8.17 3.25
C LEU A 13 -14.70 -8.33 1.97
N ARG A 14 -14.04 -8.57 0.83
CA ARG A 14 -14.68 -8.60 -0.50
C ARG A 14 -14.10 -9.71 -1.36
N SER A 15 -14.91 -10.26 -2.27
CA SER A 15 -14.46 -11.35 -3.15
C SER A 15 -13.27 -10.99 -4.05
N HIS A 16 -13.09 -9.71 -4.41
CA HIS A 16 -11.96 -9.26 -5.24
C HIS A 16 -10.63 -9.25 -4.49
N GLU A 17 -10.64 -9.49 -3.19
CA GLU A 17 -9.46 -9.58 -2.33
C GLU A 17 -8.85 -10.98 -2.34
N LYS A 18 -9.47 -11.90 -3.10
CA LYS A 18 -8.93 -13.21 -3.43
C LYS A 18 -8.78 -13.35 -4.94
N ARG A 19 -7.64 -13.92 -5.35
CA ARG A 19 -7.40 -14.39 -6.71
C ARG A 19 -7.01 -15.86 -6.66
N GLY A 20 -7.64 -16.68 -7.49
CA GLY A 20 -7.41 -18.12 -7.56
C GLY A 20 -8.54 -18.85 -8.27
N ILE A 21 -8.45 -20.18 -8.33
CA ILE A 21 -9.44 -21.03 -9.03
C ILE A 21 -10.86 -20.85 -8.45
N LEU A 22 -10.96 -20.84 -7.11
CA LEU A 22 -12.21 -20.68 -6.40
C LEU A 22 -12.30 -19.25 -5.89
N GLY A 23 -13.39 -18.56 -6.23
CA GLY A 23 -13.71 -17.26 -5.66
C GLY A 23 -14.09 -17.38 -4.18
N HIS A 24 -13.99 -16.27 -3.45
CA HIS A 24 -14.45 -16.18 -2.06
C HIS A 24 -15.95 -15.85 -2.01
N PRO A 25 -16.81 -16.74 -1.47
CA PRO A 25 -18.24 -16.45 -1.33
C PRO A 25 -18.48 -15.27 -0.39
N SER A 26 -19.19 -14.24 -0.88
CA SER A 26 -19.40 -12.98 -0.13
C SER A 26 -20.06 -13.18 1.24
N TYR A 27 -20.87 -14.23 1.42
CA TYR A 27 -21.56 -14.49 2.68
C TYR A 27 -20.60 -14.83 3.84
N LEU A 28 -19.41 -15.36 3.53
CA LEU A 28 -18.39 -15.64 4.54
C LEU A 28 -17.83 -14.35 5.14
N SER A 29 -17.81 -13.27 4.37
CA SER A 29 -17.32 -11.96 4.80
C SER A 29 -18.34 -11.14 5.61
N ASN A 30 -19.59 -11.57 5.73
CA ASN A 30 -20.67 -10.74 6.29
C ASN A 30 -20.42 -10.34 7.75
N GLN A 31 -20.00 -11.27 8.59
CA GLN A 31 -19.72 -10.99 10.00
C GLN A 31 -18.54 -10.02 10.14
N PHE A 32 -17.50 -10.23 9.36
CA PHE A 32 -16.32 -9.38 9.34
C PHE A 32 -16.63 -7.95 8.87
N GLN A 33 -17.44 -7.82 7.81
CA GLN A 33 -17.94 -6.52 7.37
C GLN A 33 -18.78 -5.81 8.42
N GLN A 34 -19.59 -6.55 9.19
CA GLN A 34 -20.38 -5.98 10.29
C GLN A 34 -19.47 -5.38 11.37
N VAL A 35 -18.37 -6.06 11.73
CA VAL A 35 -17.37 -5.52 12.67
C VAL A 35 -16.76 -4.22 12.16
N TRP A 36 -16.45 -4.12 10.85
CA TRP A 36 -15.98 -2.85 10.26
C TRP A 36 -16.95 -1.70 10.45
N LEU A 37 -18.25 -1.98 10.27
CA LEU A 37 -19.30 -0.99 10.39
C LEU A 37 -19.51 -0.58 11.85
N ASP A 38 -19.61 -1.54 12.77
CA ASP A 38 -19.89 -1.29 14.18
C ASP A 38 -18.76 -0.50 14.86
N LEU A 39 -17.52 -0.74 14.46
CA LEU A 39 -16.33 -0.07 14.98
C LEU A 39 -15.93 1.18 14.18
N TYR A 40 -16.66 1.51 13.11
CA TYR A 40 -16.35 2.61 12.19
C TYR A 40 -14.90 2.57 11.69
N LEU A 41 -14.41 1.37 11.37
CA LEU A 41 -13.06 1.13 10.89
C LEU A 41 -12.88 1.76 9.51
N GLN A 42 -11.79 2.49 9.33
CA GLN A 42 -11.39 3.03 8.03
C GLN A 42 -10.10 2.35 7.59
N ASP A 43 -10.16 1.68 6.44
CA ASP A 43 -8.99 1.11 5.78
C ASP A 43 -8.11 2.26 5.25
N LEU A 44 -6.80 2.20 5.53
CA LEU A 44 -5.85 3.21 5.09
C LEU A 44 -5.42 3.06 3.62
N GLY A 45 -5.87 2.01 2.95
CA GLY A 45 -5.41 1.61 1.63
C GLY A 45 -3.96 1.14 1.65
N TYR A 46 -3.35 1.06 0.47
CA TYR A 46 -1.98 0.61 0.31
C TYR A 46 -1.34 1.18 -0.96
N VAL A 47 -0.01 1.09 -1.01
CA VAL A 47 0.84 1.33 -2.18
C VAL A 47 1.62 0.06 -2.45
N GLY A 48 1.54 -0.47 -3.67
CA GLY A 48 2.23 -1.69 -4.07
C GLY A 48 1.26 -2.73 -4.63
N THR A 49 1.59 -4.01 -4.43
CA THR A 49 0.75 -5.14 -4.87
C THR A 49 -0.51 -5.26 -4.02
N GLN A 50 -1.62 -5.70 -4.60
CA GLN A 50 -2.88 -5.85 -3.85
C GLN A 50 -2.82 -6.93 -2.78
N PHE A 51 -2.31 -8.10 -3.13
CA PHE A 51 -2.33 -9.27 -2.27
C PHE A 51 -1.14 -9.26 -1.32
N THR A 52 -1.38 -9.67 -0.08
CA THR A 52 -0.37 -9.73 0.97
C THR A 52 0.02 -11.15 1.32
N TRP A 53 -0.80 -12.14 0.93
CA TRP A 53 -0.53 -13.55 1.10
C TRP A 53 -0.64 -14.29 -0.23
N GLU A 54 0.16 -15.34 -0.40
CA GLU A 54 0.02 -16.26 -1.53
C GLU A 54 0.43 -17.70 -1.24
N LYS A 55 -0.06 -18.62 -2.08
CA LYS A 55 0.32 -20.03 -2.01
C LYS A 55 0.38 -20.65 -3.40
N TRP A 56 1.34 -21.57 -3.57
CA TRP A 56 1.54 -22.34 -4.80
C TRP A 56 1.85 -21.48 -6.03
N ARG A 57 2.61 -20.38 -5.86
CA ARG A 57 3.08 -19.52 -6.94
C ARG A 57 3.68 -20.35 -8.08
N GLY A 58 3.28 -20.05 -9.32
CA GLY A 58 3.77 -20.71 -10.52
C GLY A 58 3.07 -22.03 -10.89
N THR A 59 2.02 -22.42 -10.16
CA THR A 59 1.18 -23.59 -10.48
C THR A 59 -0.19 -23.16 -11.02
N ASP A 60 -0.93 -24.11 -11.58
CA ASP A 60 -2.35 -23.96 -11.94
C ASP A 60 -3.25 -23.66 -10.72
N ARG A 61 -2.77 -24.00 -9.51
CA ARG A 61 -3.44 -23.80 -8.21
C ARG A 61 -2.97 -22.57 -7.45
N TRP A 62 -2.33 -21.61 -8.12
CA TRP A 62 -1.88 -20.37 -7.46
C TRP A 62 -3.06 -19.62 -6.86
N VAL A 63 -2.95 -19.28 -5.58
CA VAL A 63 -3.91 -18.47 -4.84
C VAL A 63 -3.19 -17.29 -4.22
N GLU A 64 -3.84 -16.13 -4.25
CA GLU A 64 -3.39 -14.90 -3.60
C GLU A 64 -4.56 -14.25 -2.85
N GLU A 65 -4.27 -13.69 -1.68
CA GLU A 65 -5.26 -13.09 -0.78
C GLU A 65 -4.74 -11.79 -0.16
N TRP A 66 -5.62 -10.84 0.13
CA TRP A 66 -5.31 -9.62 0.87
C TRP A 66 -5.81 -9.74 2.31
N LEU A 67 -4.92 -10.22 3.18
CA LEU A 67 -5.21 -10.54 4.59
C LEU A 67 -4.66 -9.51 5.58
N ASP A 68 -3.50 -8.92 5.26
CA ASP A 68 -2.80 -7.96 6.12
C ASP A 68 -3.26 -6.53 5.81
N ARG A 69 -3.67 -5.77 6.83
CA ARG A 69 -4.23 -4.42 6.66
C ARG A 69 -3.82 -3.48 7.78
N ALA A 70 -3.93 -2.19 7.47
CA ALA A 70 -3.96 -1.15 8.48
C ALA A 70 -5.32 -0.44 8.45
N VAL A 71 -6.03 -0.50 9.59
CA VAL A 71 -7.31 0.16 9.79
C VAL A 71 -7.21 1.12 10.95
N ALA A 72 -7.84 2.29 10.84
CA ALA A 72 -7.71 3.34 11.84
C ALA A 72 -9.03 3.99 12.20
N SER A 73 -9.09 4.55 13.40
CA SER A 73 -10.21 5.40 13.77
C SER A 73 -10.15 6.72 13.01
N ARG A 74 -11.32 7.33 12.77
CA ARG A 74 -11.41 8.64 12.10
C ARG A 74 -10.53 9.71 12.75
N SER A 75 -10.41 9.68 14.09
CA SER A 75 -9.57 10.61 14.84
C SER A 75 -8.06 10.38 14.64
N TRP A 76 -7.65 9.16 14.32
CA TRP A 76 -6.26 8.88 13.97
C TRP A 76 -5.95 9.38 12.56
N ILE A 77 -6.84 9.14 11.60
CA ILE A 77 -6.70 9.62 10.22
C ILE A 77 -6.61 11.14 10.16
N SER A 78 -7.37 11.86 10.98
CA SER A 78 -7.27 13.33 11.01
C SER A 78 -5.91 13.83 11.51
N TRP A 79 -5.22 13.06 12.36
CA TRP A 79 -3.89 13.42 12.87
C TRP A 79 -2.77 12.99 11.92
N PHE A 80 -2.96 11.86 11.23
CA PHE A 80 -1.97 11.21 10.37
C PHE A 80 -2.46 11.09 8.92
N GLY A 81 -3.13 12.11 8.39
CA GLY A 81 -3.76 12.06 7.06
C GLY A 81 -2.79 11.89 5.89
N ALA A 82 -1.48 12.04 6.11
CA ALA A 82 -0.43 11.77 5.12
C ALA A 82 0.19 10.37 5.25
N ALA A 83 -0.25 9.57 6.23
CA ALA A 83 0.27 8.23 6.43
C ALA A 83 -0.01 7.35 5.21
N LYS A 84 0.92 6.44 4.92
CA LYS A 84 0.79 5.49 3.82
C LYS A 84 1.16 4.09 4.29
N ILE A 85 0.45 3.11 3.76
CA ILE A 85 0.84 1.70 3.88
C ILE A 85 1.54 1.29 2.59
N TYR A 86 2.68 0.62 2.71
CA TYR A 86 3.39 0.04 1.59
C TYR A 86 3.42 -1.47 1.73
N HIS A 87 3.09 -2.16 0.65
CA HIS A 87 3.28 -3.61 0.54
C HIS A 87 4.67 -3.87 -0.04
N ILE A 88 5.56 -4.42 0.78
CA ILE A 88 6.97 -4.59 0.42
C ILE A 88 7.16 -6.00 -0.13
N SER A 89 7.55 -6.12 -1.40
CA SER A 89 7.83 -7.43 -2.00
C SER A 89 8.94 -8.17 -1.23
N HIS A 90 8.66 -9.40 -0.86
CA HIS A 90 9.58 -10.29 -0.14
C HIS A 90 9.37 -11.74 -0.60
N THR A 91 10.36 -12.61 -0.40
CA THR A 91 10.33 -13.98 -0.96
C THR A 91 10.53 -15.10 0.06
N SER A 92 10.70 -14.79 1.35
CA SER A 92 10.97 -15.82 2.37
C SER A 92 9.77 -16.21 3.23
N SER A 93 8.59 -15.65 2.94
CA SER A 93 7.33 -15.91 3.63
C SER A 93 6.22 -16.00 2.59
N ASP A 94 5.16 -16.73 2.90
CA ASP A 94 3.91 -16.69 2.14
C ASP A 94 3.16 -15.38 2.33
N HIS A 95 3.48 -14.61 3.39
CA HIS A 95 3.10 -13.21 3.54
C HIS A 95 4.18 -12.23 3.07
N ILE A 96 3.77 -11.08 2.53
CA ILE A 96 4.64 -9.92 2.31
C ILE A 96 4.47 -8.90 3.45
N PRO A 97 5.56 -8.26 3.91
CA PRO A 97 5.46 -7.24 4.94
C PRO A 97 4.63 -6.01 4.51
N ILE A 98 3.81 -5.52 5.42
CA ILE A 98 3.19 -4.19 5.32
C ILE A 98 3.98 -3.17 6.14
N PHE A 99 4.25 -2.01 5.55
CA PHE A 99 5.02 -0.94 6.18
C PHE A 99 4.20 0.33 6.32
N LEU A 100 3.99 0.76 7.56
CA LEU A 100 3.32 2.01 7.90
C LEU A 100 4.34 3.18 7.91
N ASP A 101 4.20 4.07 6.94
CA ASP A 101 4.95 5.31 6.85
C ASP A 101 4.16 6.47 7.45
N LEU A 102 4.61 6.99 8.59
CA LEU A 102 4.01 8.13 9.29
C LEU A 102 4.64 9.47 8.96
N ARG A 103 5.60 9.52 8.03
CA ARG A 103 6.28 10.78 7.69
C ARG A 103 5.25 11.77 7.16
N LYS A 104 5.15 12.94 7.81
CA LYS A 104 4.33 14.05 7.30
C LYS A 104 4.82 14.36 5.88
N PHE A 105 3.89 14.47 4.94
CA PHE A 105 4.21 15.04 3.63
C PHE A 105 4.65 16.49 3.87
N VAL A 106 5.96 16.71 3.95
CA VAL A 106 6.55 18.03 3.78
C VAL A 106 6.67 18.17 2.27
N PRO A 107 5.91 19.04 1.61
CA PRO A 107 6.10 19.29 0.19
C PRO A 107 7.57 19.67 0.01
N LYS A 108 8.34 18.84 -0.70
CA LYS A 108 9.66 19.28 -1.14
C LYS A 108 9.40 20.47 -2.05
N VAL A 109 9.69 21.68 -1.57
CA VAL A 109 9.92 22.81 -2.45
C VAL A 109 11.11 22.41 -3.31
N GLN A 110 10.85 21.86 -4.49
CA GLN A 110 11.88 21.63 -5.47
C GLN A 110 12.31 23.01 -5.95
N THR A 111 13.37 23.54 -5.35
CA THR A 111 14.17 24.55 -6.03
C THR A 111 14.70 23.84 -7.28
N LYS A 112 14.19 24.23 -8.46
CA LYS A 112 14.77 23.83 -9.72
C LYS A 112 16.15 24.49 -9.81
N ASN A 113 17.14 23.84 -9.21
CA ASN A 113 18.52 24.22 -9.41
C ASN A 113 18.84 23.82 -10.85
N PHE A 114 19.10 24.83 -11.69
CA PHE A 114 19.64 24.60 -13.02
C PHE A 114 20.94 23.81 -12.87
N LYS A 115 20.99 22.62 -13.48
CA LYS A 115 22.20 21.80 -13.54
C LYS A 115 22.68 21.82 -14.98
N PHE A 116 23.88 22.35 -15.17
CA PHE A 116 24.58 22.35 -16.44
C PHE A 116 25.68 21.31 -16.41
N GLN A 117 25.77 20.50 -17.46
CA GLN A 117 26.90 19.60 -17.64
C GLN A 117 28.02 20.38 -18.33
N ASN A 118 29.19 20.53 -17.70
CA ASN A 118 30.33 21.25 -18.28
C ASN A 118 30.78 20.72 -19.65
N HIS A 119 30.38 19.52 -20.05
CA HIS A 119 30.66 19.02 -21.39
C HIS A 119 29.90 19.79 -22.48
N TRP A 120 28.72 20.32 -22.18
CA TRP A 120 27.89 21.04 -23.15
C TRP A 120 28.47 22.40 -23.55
N SER A 121 29.37 23.00 -22.76
CA SER A 121 30.06 24.23 -23.18
C SER A 121 31.06 24.02 -24.31
N TYR A 122 31.39 22.76 -24.64
CA TYR A 122 32.27 22.41 -25.76
C TYR A 122 31.49 22.13 -27.05
N GLU A 123 30.16 22.06 -26.99
CA GLU A 123 29.31 21.94 -28.19
C GLU A 123 29.00 23.34 -28.73
N GLU A 124 29.19 23.52 -30.04
CA GLU A 124 29.17 24.83 -30.70
C GLU A 124 27.82 25.57 -30.56
N GLU A 125 26.72 24.81 -30.40
CA GLU A 125 25.38 25.34 -30.18
C GLU A 125 25.11 25.72 -28.73
N CYS A 126 25.68 25.00 -27.76
CA CYS A 126 25.46 25.23 -26.32
C CYS A 126 26.43 26.25 -25.71
N GLY A 127 27.64 26.42 -26.27
CA GLY A 127 28.61 27.44 -25.83
C GLY A 127 28.14 28.89 -26.04
N ARG A 128 27.11 29.13 -26.86
CA ARG A 128 26.53 30.48 -27.10
C ARG A 128 25.49 30.90 -26.05
N LEU A 129 25.09 30.00 -25.15
CA LEU A 129 24.00 30.19 -24.19
C LEU A 129 24.46 30.34 -22.74
N VAL A 130 25.78 30.34 -22.48
CA VAL A 130 26.39 30.47 -21.14
C VAL A 130 27.26 31.72 -21.07
#